data_AF-A0A7L9BMR1-F1
#
_entry.id   AF-A0A7L9BMR1-F1
#
_cell.length_a   1.000
_cell.length_b   1.000
_cell.length_c   1.000
_cell.angle_alpha   90.00
_cell.angle_beta   90.00
_cell.angle_gamma   90.00
#
_symmetry.space_group_name_H-M   'P 1'
#
loop_
_entity.id
_entity.type
_entity.pdbx_description
1 polymer ?
#
loop_
_entity_poly.entity_id
_entity_poly.type
_entity_poly.pdbx_seq_one_letter_code
_entity_poly.pdbx_strand_id
1 'polypeptide(L)'
;MLVITRREGEEVVIGDPRNPIGVVRIASVKGERVRIAFDFPRDVEIHRREIAEQIVTQDPAAAADAPVVRTVPSVTAAAAD
;
A
#
# COMPACT_ATOMS: atom_id res chain seq x y z
N MET A 1 -12.41 -15.89 -7.80
CA MET A 1 -11.28 -15.17 -8.42
C MET A 1 -11.79 -14.46 -9.66
N LEU A 2 -11.64 -13.13 -9.73
CA LEU A 2 -11.98 -12.32 -10.90
C LEU A 2 -10.68 -11.91 -11.61
N VAL A 3 -10.65 -11.97 -12.93
CA VAL A 3 -9.45 -11.67 -13.73
C VAL A 3 -9.79 -10.58 -14.74
N ILE A 4 -9.00 -9.50 -14.74
CA ILE A 4 -9.18 -8.35 -15.62
C ILE A 4 -7.80 -7.92 -16.12
N THR A 5 -7.68 -7.62 -17.42
CA THR A 5 -6.44 -7.10 -18.01
C THR A 5 -6.46 -5.57 -17.98
N ARG A 6 -5.40 -4.98 -17.41
CA ARG A 6 -5.16 -3.54 -17.39
C ARG A 6 -3.81 -3.20 -18.03
N ARG A 7 -3.74 -2.09 -18.74
CA ARG A 7 -2.51 -1.50 -19.27
C ARG A 7 -1.91 -0.52 -18.27
N GLU A 8 -0.67 -0.09 -18.53
CA GLU A 8 -0.03 0.99 -17.76
C GLU A 8 -0.90 2.26 -17.77
N GLY A 9 -1.06 2.86 -16.59
CA GLY A 9 -1.92 4.02 -16.36
C GLY A 9 -3.40 3.69 -16.13
N GLU A 10 -3.85 2.46 -16.37
CA GLU A 10 -5.24 2.08 -16.12
C GLU A 10 -5.48 1.69 -14.66
N GLU A 11 -6.73 1.88 -14.23
CA GLU A 11 -7.17 1.72 -12.85
C GLU A 11 -8.31 0.71 -12.73
N VAL A 12 -8.43 0.13 -11.54
CA VAL A 12 -9.52 -0.76 -11.12
C VAL A 12 -10.08 -0.22 -9.81
N VAL A 13 -11.37 0.10 -9.81
CA VAL A 13 -12.09 0.55 -8.62
C VAL A 13 -12.65 -0.67 -7.88
N ILE A 14 -12.43 -0.73 -6.57
CA ILE A 14 -12.92 -1.80 -5.69
C ILE A 14 -14.00 -1.24 -4.78
N GLY A 15 -15.16 -1.90 -4.74
CA GLY A 15 -16.34 -1.48 -3.98
C GLY A 15 -17.42 -0.84 -4.85
N ASP A 16 -18.28 -0.03 -4.23
CA ASP A 16 -19.33 0.70 -4.93
C ASP A 16 -18.70 1.84 -5.76
N PRO A 17 -19.01 1.96 -7.07
CA PRO A 17 -18.55 3.09 -7.89
C PRO A 17 -18.90 4.47 -7.32
N ARG A 18 -19.96 4.59 -6.51
CA ARG A 18 -20.36 5.83 -5.84
C ARG A 18 -19.64 6.09 -4.53
N ASN A 19 -19.10 5.06 -3.90
CA ASN A 19 -18.34 5.14 -2.66
C ASN A 19 -17.26 4.03 -2.64
N PRO A 20 -16.14 4.23 -3.35
CA PRO A 20 -15.15 3.19 -3.54
C PRO A 20 -14.39 2.91 -2.23
N ILE A 21 -14.13 1.63 -1.97
CA ILE A 21 -13.31 1.18 -0.84
C ILE A 21 -11.83 1.47 -1.14
N GLY A 22 -11.44 1.39 -2.42
CA GLY A 22 -10.11 1.79 -2.87
C GLY A 22 -9.92 1.61 -4.35
N VAL A 23 -8.78 2.09 -4.84
CA VAL A 23 -8.40 2.06 -6.25
C VAL A 23 -7.05 1.37 -6.39
N VAL A 24 -6.97 0.46 -7.35
CA VAL A 24 -5.72 -0.21 -7.73
C VAL A 24 -5.32 0.30 -9.10
N ARG A 25 -4.12 0.86 -9.21
CA ARG A 25 -3.58 1.40 -10.47
C ARG A 25 -2.35 0.63 -10.92
N ILE A 26 -2.26 0.37 -12.22
CA ILE A 26 -1.02 -0.09 -12.83
C ILE A 26 -0.12 1.12 -13.08
N ALA A 27 0.84 1.34 -12.17
CA ALA A 27 1.71 2.52 -12.23
C ALA A 27 2.75 2.44 -13.35
N SER A 28 3.31 1.26 -13.61
CA SER A 28 4.22 1.04 -14.74
C SER A 28 4.41 -0.45 -15.03
N VAL A 29 4.64 -0.81 -16.29
CA VAL A 29 5.01 -2.18 -16.67
C VAL A 29 6.42 -2.21 -17.24
N LYS A 30 7.31 -3.02 -16.65
CA LYS A 30 8.69 -3.20 -17.11
C LYS A 30 9.01 -4.68 -17.30
N GLY A 31 8.83 -5.15 -18.53
CA GLY A 31 8.99 -6.57 -18.86
C GLY A 31 7.99 -7.41 -18.05
N GLU A 32 8.49 -8.34 -17.25
CA GLU A 32 7.69 -9.18 -16.37
C GLU A 32 7.30 -8.50 -15.04
N ARG A 33 7.98 -7.40 -14.66
CA ARG A 33 7.70 -6.71 -13.40
C ARG A 33 6.65 -5.62 -13.59
N VAL A 34 5.67 -5.59 -12.71
CA VAL A 34 4.61 -4.58 -12.70
C VAL A 34 4.69 -3.79 -11.41
N ARG A 35 4.63 -2.46 -11.51
CA ARG A 35 4.43 -1.58 -10.36
C ARG A 35 2.94 -1.34 -10.20
N ILE A 36 2.42 -1.69 -9.04
CA ILE A 36 1.01 -1.53 -8.69
C ILE A 36 0.94 -0.49 -7.58
N ALA A 37 0.11 0.54 -7.77
CA ALA A 37 -0.20 1.51 -6.75
C ALA A 37 -1.56 1.17 -6.14
N PHE A 38 -1.63 1.27 -4.82
CA PHE A 38 -2.84 1.05 -4.04
C PHE A 38 -3.21 2.37 -3.40
N ASP A 39 -4.40 2.87 -3.69
CA ASP A 39 -4.98 4.04 -3.05
C ASP A 39 -6.18 3.59 -2.23
N PHE A 40 -5.96 3.45 -0.93
CA PHE A 40 -6.94 2.99 0.03
C PHE A 40 -6.94 3.90 1.26
N PRO A 41 -8.09 3.99 1.96
CA PRO A 41 -8.18 4.55 3.29
C PRO A 41 -7.16 3.94 4.26
N ARG A 42 -6.74 4.72 5.27
CA ARG A 42 -5.68 4.33 6.23
C ARG A 42 -6.07 3.19 7.16
N ASP A 43 -7.35 2.92 7.31
CA ASP A 43 -7.93 1.82 8.07
C ASP A 43 -7.81 0.47 7.35
N VAL A 44 -7.48 0.47 6.06
CA VAL A 44 -7.27 -0.76 5.28
C VAL A 44 -5.78 -1.11 5.24
N GLU A 45 -5.42 -2.23 5.87
CA GLU A 45 -4.05 -2.74 5.85
C GLU A 45 -3.72 -3.42 4.52
N ILE A 46 -2.53 -3.12 3.97
CA ILE A 46 -2.06 -3.65 2.69
C ILE A 46 -0.68 -4.27 2.88
N HIS A 47 -0.58 -5.57 2.62
CA HIS A 47 0.65 -6.33 2.76
C HIS A 47 0.98 -7.08 1.47
N ARG A 48 2.28 -7.31 1.24
CA ARG A 48 2.69 -8.30 0.25
C ARG A 48 2.36 -9.69 0.77
N ARG A 49 1.99 -10.60 -0.11
CA ARG A 49 1.50 -11.94 0.27
C ARG A 49 2.51 -12.67 1.16
N GLU A 50 3.78 -12.68 0.79
CA GLU A 50 4.84 -13.34 1.53
C GLU A 50 5.02 -12.79 2.95
N ILE A 51 4.72 -11.50 3.15
CA ILE A 51 4.78 -10.85 4.46
C ILE A 51 3.52 -11.16 5.27
N ALA A 52 2.35 -11.15 4.62
CA ALA A 52 1.09 -11.51 5.27
C ALA A 52 1.11 -12.94 5.81
N GLU A 53 1.63 -13.90 5.03
CA GLU A 53 1.78 -15.29 5.46
C GLU A 53 2.72 -15.43 6.68
N GLN A 54 3.79 -14.64 6.74
CA GLN A 54 4.69 -14.62 7.89
C GLN A 54 4.01 -14.05 9.15
N ILE A 55 3.26 -12.95 9.01
CA ILE A 55 2.53 -12.33 10.13
C ILE A 55 1.46 -13.28 10.69
N VAL A 56 0.76 -14.03 9.83
CA VAL A 56 -0.24 -15.02 10.30
C VAL A 56 0.42 -16.20 11.00
N THR A 57 1.63 -16.57 10.60
CA THR A 57 2.36 -17.73 11.15
C THR A 57 3.08 -17.39 12.45
N GLN A 58 3.49 -16.12 12.64
CA GLN A 58 4.06 -15.62 13.89
C GLN A 58 2.93 -15.05 14.76
N ASP A 59 2.59 -15.73 15.86
CA ASP A 59 1.53 -15.31 16.78
C ASP A 59 1.56 -13.79 17.07
N PRO A 60 0.42 -13.08 16.97
CA PRO A 60 0.33 -11.62 17.12
C PRO A 60 0.70 -11.11 18.52
N ALA A 61 0.92 -12.00 19.49
CA ALA A 61 1.38 -11.65 20.83
C ALA A 61 2.82 -11.08 20.86
N ALA A 62 3.63 -11.27 19.81
CA ALA A 62 5.00 -10.76 19.73
C ALA A 62 5.16 -9.45 18.91
N ALA A 63 4.12 -8.99 18.21
CA ALA A 63 4.21 -7.88 17.25
C ALA A 63 3.74 -6.51 17.78
N ALA A 64 3.35 -6.41 19.05
CA ALA A 64 2.88 -5.16 19.66
C ALA A 64 3.99 -4.10 19.89
N ASP A 65 5.25 -4.38 19.53
CA ASP A 65 6.39 -3.48 19.81
C ASP A 65 7.32 -3.25 18.60
N ALA A 66 6.83 -3.38 17.36
CA ALA A 66 7.61 -3.01 16.19
C ALA A 66 7.46 -1.49 15.89
N PRO A 67 8.56 -0.70 15.85
CA PRO A 67 8.45 0.73 15.62
C PRO A 67 8.02 0.99 14.17
N VAL A 68 6.79 1.48 14.00
CA VAL A 68 6.34 2.08 12.75
C VAL A 68 7.26 3.26 12.48
N VAL A 69 8.11 3.14 11.45
CA VAL A 69 8.95 4.22 10.93
C VAL A 69 8.04 5.35 10.45
N ARG A 70 7.72 6.28 11.35
CA ARG A 70 7.21 7.60 11.01
C ARG A 70 8.42 8.46 10.67
N THR A 71 8.72 8.56 9.38
CA THR A 71 9.65 9.57 8.90
C THR A 71 8.98 10.41 7.84
N VAL A 72 8.70 11.66 8.19
CA VAL A 72 8.91 12.79 7.27
C VAL A 72 9.73 13.83 8.05
N PRO A 73 10.95 14.20 7.61
CA PRO A 73 11.66 15.31 8.19
C PRO A 73 11.10 16.59 7.56
N SER A 74 10.49 17.46 8.38
CA SER A 74 10.25 18.84 7.99
C SER A 74 11.55 19.62 8.17
N VAL A 75 12.27 19.84 7.08
CA VAL A 75 13.37 20.81 7.00
C VAL A 75 12.74 22.18 6.79
N THR A 76 12.80 23.10 7.77
CA THR A 76 13.01 24.55 7.54
C THR A 76 13.19 25.37 8.83
N ALA A 77 14.23 26.22 8.84
CA ALA A 77 14.44 27.47 9.59
C ALA A 77 14.62 27.38 11.14
N ALA A 78 15.45 28.14 11.84
CA ALA A 78 16.15 29.42 11.61
C ALA A 78 17.36 29.52 12.58
N ALA A 79 18.50 30.08 12.15
CA ALA A 79 19.09 31.35 12.64
C ALA A 79 19.19 31.46 14.19
N ALA A 80 20.38 31.27 14.77
CA ALA A 80 21.36 32.31 15.09
C ALA A 80 21.02 33.11 16.35
N ASP A 81 21.72 32.81 17.44
CA ASP A 81 22.32 33.78 18.37
C ASP A 81 23.62 33.15 18.92
#